data_AF-A0A8H5NC54-F1
#
_entry.id   AF-A0A8H5NC54-F1
#
_cell.length_a   1.000
_cell.length_b   1.000
_cell.length_c   1.000
_cell.angle_alpha   90.00
_cell.angle_beta   90.00
_cell.angle_gamma   90.00
#
_symmetry.space_group_name_H-M   'P 1'
#
loop_
_entity.id
_entity.type
_entity.pdbx_description
1 polymer ?
#
loop_
_entity_poly.entity_id
_entity_poly.type
_entity_poly.pdbx_seq_one_letter_code
_entity_poly.pdbx_strand_id
1 'polypeptide(L)'
;MANREIECLVRHRINREEGTVKFLVQWTDDTPQSWEPEEYLQKIDHETLYSYWEERGGRDRVTRLEEFHVYKVNSKGWKRGDWVYNCQWVGCPPEQNTWEPEAKILSYAPVAVADWEAREAARKAKVAARKAAEEAANQEDAEEDTAAANP
;
A
#
# COMPACT_ATOMS: atom_id res chain seq x y z
N MET A 1 -16.47 8.34 5.88
CA MET A 1 -16.69 7.02 6.52
C MET A 1 -15.84 7.00 7.77
N ALA A 2 -16.40 6.67 8.93
CA ALA A 2 -15.61 6.54 10.15
C ALA A 2 -14.62 5.38 9.97
N ASN A 3 -13.35 5.61 10.32
CA ASN A 3 -12.38 4.52 10.42
C ASN A 3 -12.82 3.65 11.61
N ARG A 4 -13.33 2.46 11.33
CA ARG A 4 -13.75 1.52 12.38
C ARG A 4 -12.53 0.81 12.93
N GLU A 5 -12.49 0.64 14.24
CA GLU A 5 -11.42 -0.07 14.94
C GLU A 5 -11.82 -1.52 15.19
N ILE A 6 -10.86 -2.43 15.00
CA ILE A 6 -11.06 -3.86 15.20
C ILE A 6 -10.81 -4.17 16.67
N GLU A 7 -11.75 -4.85 17.33
CA GLU A 7 -11.50 -5.43 18.65
C GLU A 7 -10.76 -6.76 18.52
N CYS A 8 -11.27 -7.68 17.69
CA CYS A 8 -10.56 -8.90 17.34
C CYS A 8 -11.04 -9.55 16.03
N LEU A 9 -10.18 -10.41 15.47
CA LEU A 9 -10.53 -11.28 14.34
C LEU A 9 -10.96 -12.65 14.87
N VAL A 10 -12.26 -12.93 14.82
CA VAL A 10 -12.87 -14.10 15.45
C VAL A 10 -12.52 -15.38 14.70
N ARG A 11 -12.66 -15.37 13.37
CA ARG A 11 -12.36 -16.51 12.49
C ARG A 11 -12.22 -16.06 11.03
N HIS A 12 -11.69 -16.94 10.19
CA HIS A 12 -11.58 -16.72 8.75
C HIS A 12 -12.35 -17.77 7.95
N ARG A 13 -12.63 -17.46 6.68
CA ARG A 13 -13.10 -18.40 5.66
C ARG A 13 -12.35 -18.14 4.36
N ILE A 14 -12.02 -19.23 3.66
CA ILE A 14 -11.24 -19.20 2.42
C ILE A 14 -12.21 -19.45 1.27
N ASN A 15 -12.19 -18.58 0.26
CA ASN A 15 -12.77 -18.86 -1.04
C ASN A 15 -11.66 -19.36 -1.96
N ARG A 16 -11.68 -20.67 -2.28
CA ARG A 16 -10.65 -21.29 -3.13
C ARG A 16 -10.83 -20.97 -4.61
N GLU A 17 -12.06 -20.72 -5.04
CA GLU A 17 -12.35 -20.38 -6.44
C GLU A 17 -11.83 -18.99 -6.79
N GLU A 18 -11.95 -18.05 -5.84
CA GLU A 18 -11.50 -16.67 -6.03
C GLU A 18 -10.10 -16.41 -5.45
N GLY A 19 -9.47 -17.37 -4.75
CA GLY A 19 -8.20 -17.13 -4.07
C GLY A 19 -8.26 -16.03 -3.01
N THR A 20 -9.40 -15.85 -2.33
CA THR A 20 -9.62 -14.78 -1.34
C THR A 20 -9.92 -15.31 0.05
N VAL A 21 -9.71 -14.45 1.06
CA VAL A 21 -10.05 -14.73 2.46
C VAL A 21 -10.97 -13.64 2.99
N LYS A 22 -11.96 -14.04 3.78
CA LYS A 22 -12.79 -13.13 4.59
C LYS A 22 -12.67 -13.48 6.06
N PHE A 23 -12.85 -12.49 6.91
CA PHE A 23 -12.76 -12.60 8.36
C PHE A 23 -14.06 -12.17 9.01
N LEU A 24 -14.47 -12.88 10.05
CA LEU A 24 -15.51 -12.42 10.95
C LEU A 24 -14.84 -11.48 11.95
N VAL A 25 -15.21 -10.20 11.88
CA VAL A 25 -14.62 -9.12 12.67
C VAL A 25 -15.55 -8.80 13.84
N GLN A 26 -14.97 -8.72 15.03
CA GLN A 26 -15.59 -8.07 16.18
C GLN A 26 -15.07 -6.62 16.23
N TRP A 27 -15.99 -5.65 16.28
CA TRP A 27 -15.70 -4.22 16.29
C TRP A 27 -15.62 -3.70 17.74
N THR A 28 -14.86 -2.62 17.95
CA THR A 28 -14.76 -1.97 19.27
C THR A 28 -16.01 -1.17 19.65
N ASP A 29 -16.84 -0.83 18.67
CA ASP A 29 -18.13 -0.17 18.88
C ASP A 29 -19.28 -1.18 18.92
N ASP A 30 -20.51 -0.71 19.10
CA ASP A 30 -21.71 -1.55 19.13
C ASP A 30 -22.10 -2.12 17.75
N THR A 31 -21.22 -2.04 16.74
CA THR A 31 -21.50 -2.62 15.43
C THR A 31 -21.53 -4.15 15.52
N PRO A 32 -22.57 -4.81 14.97
CA PRO A 32 -22.61 -6.27 14.91
C PRO A 32 -21.42 -6.85 14.15
N GLN A 33 -21.00 -8.05 14.53
CA GLN A 33 -19.95 -8.78 13.81
C GLN A 33 -20.28 -8.89 12.31
N SER A 34 -19.29 -8.63 11.47
CA SER A 34 -19.45 -8.68 10.02
C SER A 34 -18.30 -9.42 9.34
N TRP A 35 -18.57 -9.90 8.12
CA TRP A 35 -17.57 -10.57 7.31
C TRP A 35 -16.86 -9.57 6.39
N GLU A 36 -15.61 -9.26 6.70
CA GLU A 36 -14.81 -8.31 5.94
C GLU A 36 -13.75 -9.01 5.10
N PRO A 37 -13.40 -8.47 3.91
CA PRO A 37 -12.33 -9.02 3.08
C PRO A 37 -10.95 -8.74 3.69
N GLU A 38 -10.02 -9.67 3.49
CA GLU A 38 -8.63 -9.59 3.95
C GLU A 38 -7.94 -8.27 3.53
N GLU A 39 -8.15 -7.83 2.28
CA GLU A 39 -7.63 -6.57 1.75
C GLU A 39 -8.12 -5.34 2.55
N TYR A 40 -9.40 -5.34 2.95
CA TYR A 40 -9.95 -4.23 3.72
C TYR A 40 -9.32 -4.17 5.11
N LEU A 41 -9.10 -5.33 5.75
CA LEU A 41 -8.44 -5.40 7.05
C LEU A 41 -6.99 -4.95 6.98
N GLN A 42 -6.25 -5.37 5.94
CA GLN A 42 -4.88 -4.90 5.71
C GLN A 42 -4.80 -3.37 5.54
N LYS A 43 -5.87 -2.74 5.05
CA LYS A 43 -5.94 -1.29 4.90
C LYS A 43 -6.21 -0.56 6.22
N ILE A 44 -7.11 -1.07 7.05
CA ILE A 44 -7.53 -0.37 8.26
C ILE A 44 -6.65 -0.71 9.48
N ASP A 45 -6.17 -1.95 9.56
CA ASP A 45 -5.39 -2.47 10.67
C ASP A 45 -4.61 -3.73 10.24
N HIS A 46 -3.46 -3.48 9.61
CA HIS A 46 -2.57 -4.55 9.15
C HIS A 46 -1.87 -5.28 10.31
N GLU A 47 -1.67 -4.63 11.45
CA GLU A 47 -0.99 -5.23 12.61
C GLU A 47 -1.82 -6.37 13.20
N THR A 48 -3.13 -6.13 13.40
CA THR A 48 -4.06 -7.16 13.86
C THR A 48 -4.19 -8.31 12.84
N LEU A 49 -4.23 -8.00 11.54
CA LEU A 49 -4.30 -9.01 10.48
C LEU A 49 -3.04 -9.90 10.45
N TYR A 50 -1.85 -9.31 10.48
CA TYR A 50 -0.61 -10.08 10.40
C TYR A 50 -0.39 -10.92 11.67
N SER A 51 -0.68 -10.36 12.85
CA SER A 51 -0.63 -11.07 14.13
C SER A 51 -1.53 -12.31 14.10
N TYR A 52 -2.77 -12.17 13.61
CA TYR A 52 -3.70 -13.28 13.47
C TYR A 52 -3.13 -14.44 12.64
N TRP A 53 -2.45 -14.12 11.54
CA TRP A 53 -1.82 -15.13 10.69
C TRP A 53 -0.58 -15.74 11.32
N GLU A 54 0.27 -14.92 11.93
CA GLU A 54 1.50 -15.35 12.60
C GLU A 54 1.21 -16.37 13.71
N GLU A 55 0.22 -16.10 14.57
CA GLU A 55 -0.25 -17.00 15.62
C GLU A 55 -0.68 -18.39 15.09
N ARG A 56 -1.07 -18.46 13.82
CA ARG A 56 -1.53 -19.69 13.16
C ARG A 56 -0.45 -20.33 12.27
N GLY A 57 0.78 -19.82 12.35
CA GLY A 57 1.94 -20.31 11.60
C GLY A 57 2.05 -19.75 10.19
N GLY A 58 1.47 -18.57 9.94
CA GLY A 58 1.54 -17.82 8.70
C GLY A 58 0.35 -18.05 7.75
N ARG A 59 0.03 -17.02 6.96
CA ARG A 59 -1.08 -17.02 5.99
C ARG A 59 -1.02 -18.24 5.07
N ASP A 60 0.10 -18.46 4.40
CA ASP A 60 0.23 -19.49 3.36
C ASP A 60 0.01 -20.90 3.91
N ARG A 61 0.48 -21.16 5.13
CA ARG A 61 0.30 -22.45 5.81
C ARG A 61 -1.18 -22.74 6.09
N VAL A 62 -1.91 -21.71 6.49
CA VAL A 62 -3.32 -21.81 6.90
C VAL A 62 -4.23 -21.86 5.67
N THR A 63 -4.00 -20.99 4.68
CA THR A 63 -4.89 -20.84 3.53
C THR A 63 -4.61 -21.87 2.44
N ARG A 64 -3.34 -22.22 2.24
CA ARG A 64 -2.85 -23.05 1.12
C ARG A 64 -3.33 -22.55 -0.24
N LEU A 65 -3.45 -21.22 -0.38
CA LEU A 65 -3.76 -20.60 -1.66
C LEU A 65 -2.50 -20.51 -2.50
N GLU A 66 -2.61 -20.87 -3.79
CA GLU A 66 -1.52 -20.74 -4.76
C GLU A 66 -1.61 -19.43 -5.55
N GLU A 67 -2.81 -18.84 -5.59
CA GLU A 67 -3.08 -17.56 -6.23
C GLU A 67 -3.12 -16.43 -5.20
N PHE A 68 -2.45 -15.34 -5.53
CA PHE A 68 -2.31 -14.16 -4.67
C PHE A 68 -2.77 -12.91 -5.41
N HIS A 69 -3.47 -12.05 -4.69
CA HIS A 69 -3.95 -10.78 -5.19
C HIS A 69 -2.95 -9.68 -4.84
N VAL A 70 -2.68 -8.78 -5.79
CA VAL A 70 -1.84 -7.60 -5.54
C VAL A 70 -2.63 -6.64 -4.66
N TYR A 71 -2.13 -6.35 -3.46
CA TYR A 71 -2.67 -5.32 -2.58
C TYR A 71 -2.28 -3.93 -3.07
N LYS A 72 -0.98 -3.72 -3.33
CA LYS A 72 -0.49 -2.47 -3.92
C LYS A 72 0.85 -2.64 -4.61
N VAL A 73 1.11 -1.77 -5.58
CA VAL A 73 2.45 -1.55 -6.13
C VAL A 73 3.17 -0.47 -5.30
N ASN A 74 4.38 -0.78 -4.85
CA ASN A 74 5.21 0.10 -4.03
C ASN A 74 6.25 0.87 -4.87
N SER A 75 6.84 0.23 -5.88
CA SER A 75 7.85 0.87 -6.73
C SER A 75 7.94 0.20 -8.10
N LYS A 76 8.58 0.89 -9.05
CA LYS A 76 8.98 0.38 -10.36
C LYS A 76 10.49 0.46 -10.47
N GLY A 77 11.09 -0.55 -11.10
CA GLY A 77 12.53 -0.64 -11.27
C GLY A 77 12.92 -1.40 -12.53
N TRP A 78 14.20 -1.41 -12.84
CA TRP A 78 14.78 -2.14 -13.96
C TRP A 78 15.58 -3.34 -13.44
N LYS A 79 15.27 -4.55 -13.90
CA LYS A 79 16.01 -5.77 -13.54
C LYS A 79 16.17 -6.67 -14.74
N ARG A 80 17.42 -7.12 -14.98
CA ARG A 80 17.76 -8.13 -16.00
C ARG A 80 17.25 -7.82 -17.42
N GLY A 81 17.14 -6.54 -17.77
CA GLY A 81 16.70 -6.13 -19.11
C GLY A 81 15.20 -5.83 -19.23
N ASP A 82 14.44 -5.97 -18.14
CA ASP A 82 12.99 -5.73 -18.14
C ASP A 82 12.58 -4.77 -17.01
N TRP A 83 11.47 -4.06 -17.24
CA TRP A 83 10.77 -3.33 -16.18
C TRP A 83 10.07 -4.30 -15.24
N VAL A 84 10.17 -4.01 -13.94
CA VAL A 84 9.56 -4.79 -12.87
C VAL A 84 8.85 -3.87 -11.87
N TYR A 85 7.79 -4.37 -11.26
CA TYR A 85 7.09 -3.72 -10.15
C TYR A 85 7.36 -4.46 -8.84
N ASN A 86 7.58 -3.71 -7.76
CA ASN A 86 7.60 -4.28 -6.41
C ASN A 86 6.17 -4.33 -5.88
N CYS A 87 5.62 -5.54 -5.78
CA CYS A 87 4.24 -5.80 -5.41
C CYS A 87 4.15 -6.25 -3.95
N GLN A 88 3.21 -5.66 -3.21
CA GLN A 88 2.71 -6.20 -1.96
C GLN A 88 1.46 -7.02 -2.22
N TRP A 89 1.34 -8.14 -1.50
CA TRP A 89 0.27 -9.12 -1.65
C TRP A 89 -0.77 -8.98 -0.54
N VAL A 90 -2.03 -9.28 -0.88
CA VAL A 90 -3.14 -9.27 0.09
C VAL A 90 -2.86 -10.28 1.20
N GLY A 91 -2.92 -9.83 2.45
CA GLY A 91 -2.65 -10.64 3.63
C GLY A 91 -1.17 -10.82 3.98
N CYS A 92 -0.26 -10.26 3.19
CA CYS A 92 1.18 -10.40 3.39
C CYS A 92 1.84 -9.09 3.83
N PRO A 93 2.77 -9.15 4.79
CA PRO A 93 3.51 -7.98 5.24
C PRO A 93 4.54 -7.53 4.20
N PRO A 94 5.00 -6.25 4.23
CA PRO A 94 5.89 -5.69 3.22
C PRO A 94 7.21 -6.44 3.00
N GLU A 95 7.67 -7.17 4.00
CA GLU A 95 8.89 -7.99 3.96
C GLU A 95 8.77 -9.15 2.96
N GLN A 96 7.54 -9.54 2.62
CA GLN A 96 7.23 -10.58 1.64
C GLN A 96 6.94 -10.01 0.25
N ASN A 97 7.17 -8.71 0.02
CA ASN A 97 7.01 -8.12 -1.30
C ASN A 97 7.94 -8.78 -2.31
N THR A 98 7.45 -8.99 -3.53
CA THR A 98 8.24 -9.55 -4.62
C THR A 98 8.36 -8.56 -5.77
N TRP A 99 9.37 -8.77 -6.63
CA TRP A 99 9.54 -8.00 -7.86
C TRP A 99 8.99 -8.81 -9.02
N GLU A 100 7.89 -8.35 -9.59
CA GLU A 100 7.15 -9.04 -10.64
C GLU A 100 7.36 -8.34 -12.00
N PRO A 101 7.42 -9.07 -13.12
CA PRO A 101 7.52 -8.48 -14.46
C PRO A 101 6.38 -7.50 -14.75
N GLU A 102 6.70 -6.36 -15.38
CA GLU A 102 5.71 -5.33 -15.75
C GLU A 102 4.55 -5.92 -16.57
N ALA A 103 4.86 -6.73 -17.59
CA ALA A 103 3.83 -7.34 -18.44
C ALA A 103 2.86 -8.23 -17.64
N LYS A 104 3.35 -8.96 -16.63
CA LYS A 104 2.51 -9.80 -15.76
C LYS A 104 1.57 -8.93 -14.93
N ILE A 105 2.09 -7.88 -14.29
CA ILE A 105 1.27 -7.04 -13.40
C ILE A 105 0.27 -6.19 -14.18
N LEU A 106 0.64 -5.67 -15.36
CA LEU A 106 -0.30 -4.96 -16.23
C LEU A 106 -1.45 -5.85 -16.69
N SER A 107 -1.21 -7.16 -16.86
CA SER A 107 -2.25 -8.12 -17.23
C SER A 107 -3.22 -8.43 -16.08
N TYR A 108 -2.71 -8.66 -14.86
CA TYR A 108 -3.52 -9.17 -13.75
C TYR A 108 -3.98 -8.11 -12.74
N ALA A 109 -3.25 -7.00 -12.60
CA ALA A 109 -3.54 -5.96 -11.62
C ALA A 109 -3.34 -4.53 -12.19
N PRO A 110 -3.98 -4.19 -13.34
CA PRO A 110 -3.81 -2.88 -13.96
C PRO A 110 -4.25 -1.72 -13.04
N VAL A 111 -5.26 -1.95 -12.19
CA VAL A 111 -5.75 -0.95 -11.23
C VAL A 111 -4.66 -0.59 -10.20
N ALA A 112 -3.95 -1.57 -9.67
CA ALA A 112 -2.87 -1.34 -8.69
C ALA A 112 -1.70 -0.56 -9.31
N VAL A 113 -1.45 -0.74 -10.62
CA VAL A 113 -0.46 0.05 -11.38
C VAL A 113 -0.94 1.49 -11.54
N ALA A 114 -2.17 1.71 -11.99
CA ALA A 114 -2.74 3.05 -12.14
C ALA A 114 -2.73 3.84 -10.83
N ASP A 115 -3.09 3.20 -9.71
CA ASP A 115 -3.02 3.80 -8.38
C ASP A 115 -1.59 4.19 -7.98
N TRP A 116 -0.60 3.37 -8.35
CA TRP A 116 0.80 3.69 -8.10
C TRP A 116 1.30 4.84 -8.97
N GLU A 117 0.95 4.87 -10.25
CA GLU A 117 1.32 5.95 -11.16
C GLU A 117 0.74 7.29 -10.70
N ALA A 118 -0.53 7.31 -10.27
CA ALA A 118 -1.17 8.49 -9.71
C ALA A 118 -0.45 8.98 -8.45
N ARG A 119 -0.11 8.07 -7.52
CA ARG A 119 0.66 8.40 -6.30
C ARG A 119 2.05 8.94 -6.62
N GLU A 120 2.75 8.33 -7.58
CA GLU A 120 4.08 8.77 -8.00
C GLU A 120 4.06 10.12 -8.71
N ALA A 121 3.06 10.38 -9.56
CA ALA A 121 2.87 11.69 -10.19
C ALA A 121 2.62 12.78 -9.14
N ALA A 122 1.71 12.52 -8.18
CA ALA A 122 1.44 13.45 -7.08
C ALA A 122 2.69 13.69 -6.21
N ARG A 123 3.47 12.65 -5.91
CA ARG A 123 4.73 12.77 -5.17
C ARG A 123 5.74 13.64 -5.91
N LYS A 124 5.93 13.40 -7.22
CA LYS A 124 6.84 14.20 -8.06
C LYS A 124 6.41 15.65 -8.12
N ALA A 125 5.12 15.92 -8.28
CA ALA A 125 4.58 17.28 -8.27
C ALA A 125 4.84 17.99 -6.94
N LYS A 126 4.61 17.32 -5.80
CA LYS A 126 4.90 17.88 -4.46
C LYS A 126 6.38 18.20 -4.28
N VAL A 127 7.27 17.32 -4.76
CA VAL A 127 8.73 17.54 -4.69
C VAL A 127 9.16 18.73 -5.55
N ALA A 128 8.64 18.83 -6.77
CA ALA A 128 8.92 19.95 -7.66
C ALA A 128 8.43 21.28 -7.07
N ALA A 129 7.22 21.31 -6.51
CA ALA A 129 6.66 22.50 -5.87
C ALA A 129 7.50 22.96 -4.67
N ARG A 130 7.96 22.02 -3.82
CA ARG A 130 8.85 22.36 -2.70
C ARG A 130 10.17 22.96 -3.18
N LYS A 131 10.77 22.37 -4.21
CA LYS A 131 12.04 22.86 -4.77
C LYS A 131 11.90 24.27 -5.35
N ALA A 132 10.82 24.52 -6.10
CA ALA A 132 10.55 25.85 -6.66
C ALA A 132 10.32 26.91 -5.56
N ALA A 133 9.63 26.56 -4.47
CA ALA A 133 9.42 27.46 -3.34
C ALA A 133 10.73 27.79 -2.60
N GLU A 134 11.61 26.81 -2.43
CA GLU A 134 12.94 27.00 -1.82
C GLU A 134 13.86 27.86 -2.70
N GLU A 135 13.82 27.66 -4.02
CA GLU A 135 14.58 28.48 -4.98
C GLU A 135 14.08 29.93 -5.02
N ALA A 136 12.76 30.15 -4.96
CA ALA A 136 12.18 31.49 -4.90
C ALA A 136 12.56 32.24 -3.61
N ALA A 137 12.49 31.56 -2.45
CA ALA A 137 12.88 32.16 -1.17
C ALA A 137 14.37 32.56 -1.16
N ASN A 138 15.26 31.68 -1.65
CA ASN A 138 16.69 31.99 -1.74
C ASN A 138 16.99 33.15 -2.73
N GLN A 139 16.16 33.35 -3.75
CA GLN A 139 16.29 34.48 -4.68
C GLN A 139 15.82 35.79 -4.05
N GLU A 140 14.70 35.79 -3.31
CA GLU A 140 14.22 36.95 -2.57
C GLU A 140 15.23 37.40 -1.51
N ASP A 141 15.80 36.46 -0.73
CA ASP A 141 16.85 36.76 0.26
C ASP A 141 18.11 37.38 -0.40
N ALA A 142 18.49 36.92 -1.60
CA ALA A 142 19.64 37.45 -2.33
C ALA A 142 19.38 38.84 -2.95
N GLU A 143 18.16 39.12 -3.37
CA GLU A 143 17.73 40.43 -3.88
C GLU A 143 17.61 41.47 -2.76
N GLU A 144 17.18 41.08 -1.55
CA GLU A 144 17.15 41.96 -0.38
C GLU A 144 18.57 42.32 0.13
N ASP A 145 19.48 41.35 0.20
CA ASP A 145 20.88 41.59 0.60
C ASP A 145 21.65 42.48 -0.39
N THR A 146 21.36 42.36 -1.69
CA THR A 146 21.99 43.21 -2.72
C THR A 146 21.40 44.62 -2.75
N ALA A 147 20.11 44.79 -2.47
CA ALA A 147 19.47 46.10 -2.35
C ALA A 147 19.94 46.87 -1.09
N ALA A 148 20.23 46.18 0.02
CA ALA A 148 20.77 46.79 1.23
C ALA A 148 22.23 47.24 1.10
N ALA A 149 22.97 46.74 0.10
CA ALA A 149 24.40 47.00 -0.09
C ALA A 149 24.73 48.20 -1.00
N ASN A 150 23.74 48.86 -1.63
CA ASN A 150 23.96 50.02 -2.51
C ASN A 150 23.09 51.23 -2.06
N PRO A 151 23.62 52.14 -1.23
CA PRO A 151 22.93 53.35 -0.79
C PRO A 151 22.83 54.45 -1.86
#